data_AF-A0A537N827-F1
#
_entry.id   AF-A0A537N827-F1
#
_cell.length_a   1.000
_cell.length_b   1.000
_cell.length_c   1.000
_cell.angle_alpha   90.00
_cell.angle_beta   90.00
_cell.angle_gamma   90.00
#
_symmetry.space_group_name_H-M   'P 1'
#
loop_
_entity.id
_entity.type
_entity.pdbx_description
1 polymer ?
#
loop_
_entity_poly.entity_id
_entity_poly.type
_entity_poly.pdbx_seq_one_letter_code
_entity_poly.pdbx_strand_id
1 'polypeptide(L)'
;MNGSSVNSKGGRASRRAFLAGVTAACAIPATQPFGQTATPAPPPPSPERSKWYRTAGEQVADLANRRVSAVELLDQAIARIESLDKSINAVVVRDFDRARRAAIAADQALARGERRPLLGLPMTVKESYNVAGLPTTWGFPASKDFRPAEDAVVVE
;
A
#
# COMPACT_ATOMS: atom_id res chain seq x y z
N MET A 1 46.06 46.76 -10.46
CA MET A 1 46.05 47.09 -11.90
C MET A 1 45.87 45.76 -12.63
N ASN A 2 44.86 45.42 -13.43
CA ASN A 2 43.60 45.97 -13.94
C ASN A 2 42.70 44.73 -14.11
N GLY A 3 41.41 44.68 -13.77
CA GLY A 3 40.35 45.50 -14.34
C GLY A 3 39.95 44.99 -15.72
N SER A 4 38.92 44.14 -15.80
CA SER A 4 37.91 44.14 -16.88
C SER A 4 36.76 43.20 -16.57
N SER A 5 35.60 43.82 -16.34
CA SER A 5 34.27 43.22 -16.18
C SER A 5 33.63 43.08 -17.58
N VAL A 6 32.95 41.96 -17.85
CA VAL A 6 31.76 41.95 -18.73
C VAL A 6 30.71 41.01 -18.15
N ASN A 7 29.48 41.51 -18.17
CA ASN A 7 28.27 41.09 -17.49
C ASN A 7 27.35 40.26 -18.41
N SER A 8 26.48 39.46 -17.77
CA SER A 8 25.09 39.18 -18.14
C SER A 8 24.75 38.16 -19.25
N LYS A 9 24.16 37.02 -18.86
CA LYS A 9 22.68 36.77 -18.87
C LYS A 9 22.39 35.27 -18.74
N GLY A 10 22.45 34.75 -17.51
CA GLY A 10 21.77 33.51 -17.14
C GLY A 10 20.30 33.81 -16.86
N GLY A 11 19.42 33.51 -17.81
CA GLY A 11 17.98 33.65 -17.65
C GLY A 11 17.44 32.66 -16.61
N ARG A 12 17.37 33.08 -15.34
CA ARG A 12 16.52 32.41 -14.35
C ARG A 12 15.07 32.72 -14.71
N ALA A 13 14.33 31.70 -15.14
CA ALA A 13 12.88 31.76 -15.18
C ALA A 13 12.37 32.07 -13.76
N SER A 14 11.87 33.28 -13.57
CA SER A 14 11.27 33.72 -12.32
C SER A 14 9.86 33.14 -12.20
N ARG A 15 9.52 32.65 -11.01
CA ARG A 15 8.24 32.00 -10.63
C ARG A 15 7.00 32.93 -10.71
N ARG A 16 7.08 34.04 -11.44
CA ARG A 16 6.04 35.07 -11.59
C ARG A 16 5.32 35.08 -12.94
N ALA A 17 5.61 34.15 -13.84
CA ALA A 17 5.03 34.11 -15.18
C ALA A 17 3.90 33.07 -15.37
N PHE A 18 3.08 32.79 -14.35
CA PHE A 18 1.97 31.82 -14.49
C PHE A 18 0.60 32.33 -14.00
N LEU A 19 0.39 33.64 -13.98
CA LEU A 19 -0.89 34.23 -13.57
C LEU A 19 -1.37 35.29 -14.56
N ALA A 20 -1.67 34.87 -15.79
CA ALA A 20 -2.46 35.68 -16.71
C ALA A 20 -3.33 34.78 -17.60
N GLY A 21 -4.64 34.79 -17.32
CA GLY A 21 -5.70 34.51 -18.29
C GLY A 21 -6.23 33.07 -18.31
N VAL A 22 -7.40 32.85 -17.72
CA VAL A 22 -8.69 32.64 -18.42
C VAL A 22 -9.81 32.66 -17.37
N THR A 23 -10.63 33.71 -17.40
CA THR A 23 -11.94 33.74 -16.75
C THR A 23 -12.96 33.04 -17.64
N ALA A 24 -13.45 31.88 -17.23
CA ALA A 24 -14.67 31.29 -17.77
C ALA A 24 -15.63 31.04 -16.62
N ALA A 25 -16.75 31.78 -16.62
CA ALA A 25 -17.83 31.64 -15.66
C ALA A 25 -18.77 30.51 -16.08
N CYS A 26 -19.02 29.55 -15.19
CA CYS A 26 -20.18 28.67 -15.24
C CYS A 26 -20.76 28.52 -13.83
N ALA A 27 -21.93 29.11 -13.59
CA ALA A 27 -22.92 28.62 -12.62
C ALA A 27 -23.91 27.75 -13.43
N ILE A 28 -24.60 26.71 -12.93
CA ILE A 28 -25.32 26.53 -11.66
C ILE A 28 -25.42 24.99 -11.32
N PRO A 29 -26.20 24.50 -10.33
CA PRO A 29 -25.73 23.61 -9.28
C PRO A 29 -26.11 22.13 -9.49
N ALA A 30 -25.36 21.22 -8.87
CA ALA A 30 -25.87 19.88 -8.58
C ALA A 30 -25.30 19.42 -7.24
N THR A 31 -26.04 19.73 -6.17
CA THR A 31 -25.90 19.04 -4.90
C THR A 31 -26.34 17.59 -5.10
N GLN A 32 -25.44 16.74 -5.57
CA GLN A 32 -25.61 15.31 -5.41
C GLN A 32 -25.45 15.00 -3.91
N PRO A 33 -26.44 14.34 -3.27
CA PRO A 33 -26.29 13.96 -1.88
C PRO A 33 -25.10 13.01 -1.76
N PHE A 34 -24.21 13.33 -0.82
CA PHE A 34 -23.10 12.48 -0.38
C PHE A 34 -23.72 11.21 0.24
N GLY A 35 -24.00 10.19 -0.58
CA GLY A 35 -24.78 9.04 -0.13
C GLY A 35 -25.10 7.97 -1.16
N GLN A 36 -24.80 8.16 -2.46
CA GLN A 36 -24.79 7.02 -3.37
C GLN A 36 -23.51 6.21 -3.12
N THR A 37 -23.64 5.08 -2.44
CA THR A 37 -22.68 3.98 -2.61
C THR A 37 -22.71 3.61 -4.09
N ALA A 38 -21.74 4.12 -4.86
CA ALA A 38 -21.48 3.58 -6.17
C ALA A 38 -21.18 2.10 -5.97
N THR A 39 -22.08 1.23 -6.41
CA THR A 39 -21.74 -0.18 -6.62
C THR A 39 -20.54 -0.15 -7.56
N PRO A 40 -19.33 -0.60 -7.16
CA PRO A 40 -18.18 -0.54 -8.03
C PRO A 40 -18.56 -1.31 -9.30
N ALA A 41 -18.41 -0.65 -10.45
CA ALA A 41 -18.64 -1.30 -11.74
C ALA A 41 -17.79 -2.57 -11.80
N PRO A 42 -18.34 -3.69 -12.31
CA PRO A 42 -17.55 -4.90 -12.46
C PRO A 42 -16.34 -4.54 -13.34
N PRO A 43 -15.11 -4.91 -12.91
CA PRO A 43 -13.93 -4.60 -13.69
C PRO A 43 -14.10 -5.19 -15.10
N PRO A 44 -13.65 -4.49 -16.16
CA PRO A 44 -13.74 -5.00 -17.51
C PRO A 44 -13.13 -6.41 -17.58
N PRO A 45 -13.70 -7.33 -18.37
CA PRO A 45 -13.15 -8.68 -18.50
C PRO A 45 -11.73 -8.55 -19.02
N SER A 46 -10.78 -8.74 -18.11
CA SER A 46 -9.36 -8.60 -18.40
C SER A 46 -8.89 -9.90 -19.04
N PRO A 47 -7.93 -9.88 -19.97
CA PRO A 47 -7.20 -11.09 -20.36
C PRO A 47 -6.76 -11.76 -19.06
N GLU A 48 -7.07 -13.06 -18.92
CA GLU A 48 -6.96 -13.88 -17.71
C GLU A 48 -6.24 -13.14 -16.58
N ARG A 49 -7.00 -12.50 -15.66
CA ARG A 49 -6.41 -11.67 -14.58
C ARG A 49 -5.40 -12.55 -13.88
N SER A 50 -4.12 -12.26 -14.11
CA SER A 50 -3.04 -13.01 -13.48
C SER A 50 -3.32 -13.09 -11.99
N LYS A 51 -3.07 -14.26 -11.38
CA LYS A 51 -3.39 -14.53 -9.97
C LYS A 51 -2.93 -13.41 -9.00
N TRP A 52 -1.90 -12.67 -9.40
CA TRP A 52 -1.35 -11.49 -8.70
C TRP A 52 -2.30 -10.30 -8.58
N TYR A 53 -3.36 -10.22 -9.39
CA TYR A 53 -4.32 -9.11 -9.42
C TYR A 53 -5.70 -9.50 -8.91
N ARG A 54 -5.82 -10.63 -8.21
CA ARG A 54 -7.06 -10.99 -7.51
C ARG A 54 -7.27 -10.02 -6.35
N THR A 55 -8.48 -9.52 -6.22
CA THR A 55 -8.90 -8.64 -5.13
C THR A 55 -8.84 -9.38 -3.78
N ALA A 56 -8.80 -8.62 -2.68
CA ALA A 56 -8.88 -9.19 -1.34
C ALA A 56 -10.13 -10.07 -1.17
N GLY A 57 -11.29 -9.62 -1.70
CA GLY A 57 -12.53 -10.39 -1.64
C GLY A 57 -12.46 -11.72 -2.41
N GLU A 58 -11.87 -11.73 -3.60
CA GLU A 58 -11.64 -12.96 -4.37
C GLU A 58 -10.71 -13.92 -3.61
N GLN A 59 -9.62 -13.42 -3.02
CA GLN A 59 -8.67 -14.24 -2.26
C GLN A 59 -9.29 -14.80 -0.97
N VAL A 60 -10.05 -14.00 -0.23
CA VAL A 60 -10.81 -14.47 0.95
C VAL A 60 -11.83 -15.53 0.55
N ALA A 61 -12.51 -15.38 -0.58
CA ALA A 61 -13.41 -16.39 -1.09
C ALA A 61 -12.67 -17.68 -1.49
N ASP A 62 -11.48 -17.57 -2.08
CA ASP A 62 -10.64 -18.74 -2.42
C ASP A 62 -10.18 -19.49 -1.16
N LEU A 63 -9.76 -18.77 -0.11
CA LEU A 63 -9.41 -19.33 1.19
C LEU A 63 -10.61 -20.05 1.84
N ALA A 64 -11.76 -19.39 1.88
CA ALA A 64 -12.98 -19.95 2.47
C ALA A 64 -13.46 -21.23 1.76
N ASN A 65 -13.25 -21.30 0.43
CA ASN A 65 -13.58 -22.45 -0.41
C ASN A 65 -12.43 -23.46 -0.57
N ARG A 66 -11.31 -23.27 0.14
CA ARG A 66 -10.11 -24.13 0.09
C ARG A 66 -9.55 -24.31 -1.34
N ARG A 67 -9.67 -23.29 -2.19
CA ARG A 67 -9.02 -23.26 -3.51
C ARG A 67 -7.53 -22.91 -3.41
N VAL A 68 -7.15 -22.27 -2.31
CA VAL A 68 -5.79 -21.97 -1.89
C VAL A 68 -5.75 -21.98 -0.36
N SER A 69 -4.63 -22.40 0.23
CA SER A 69 -4.36 -22.23 1.66
C SER A 69 -3.77 -20.85 1.98
N ALA A 70 -3.86 -20.43 3.23
CA ALA A 70 -3.23 -19.20 3.70
C ALA A 70 -1.70 -19.27 3.55
N VAL A 71 -1.10 -20.44 3.80
CA VAL A 71 0.35 -20.65 3.59
C VAL A 71 0.73 -20.51 2.12
N GLU A 72 0.02 -21.17 1.20
CA GLU A 72 0.30 -21.04 -0.24
C GLU A 72 0.12 -19.61 -0.74
N LEU A 73 -0.90 -18.91 -0.24
CA LEU A 73 -1.16 -17.52 -0.62
C LEU A 73 -0.04 -16.58 -0.10
N LEU A 74 0.41 -16.80 1.13
CA LEU A 74 1.54 -16.08 1.70
C LEU A 74 2.83 -16.35 0.94
N ASP A 75 3.12 -17.61 0.60
CA ASP A 75 4.31 -18.00 -0.17
C ASP A 75 4.36 -17.32 -1.53
N GLN A 76 3.22 -17.24 -2.21
CA GLN A 76 3.10 -16.51 -3.46
C GLN A 76 3.42 -15.02 -3.27
N ALA A 77 2.92 -14.39 -2.20
CA ALA A 77 3.20 -12.99 -1.90
C ALA A 77 4.70 -12.76 -1.58
N ILE A 78 5.30 -13.62 -0.76
CA ILE A 78 6.73 -13.55 -0.40
C ILE A 78 7.61 -13.68 -1.65
N ALA A 79 7.37 -14.70 -2.49
CA ALA A 79 8.14 -14.90 -3.72
C ALA A 79 8.07 -13.69 -4.67
N ARG A 80 6.92 -13.00 -4.71
CA ARG A 80 6.75 -11.77 -5.49
C ARG A 80 7.53 -10.60 -4.89
N ILE A 81 7.52 -10.45 -3.56
CA ILE A 81 8.33 -9.45 -2.86
C ILE A 81 9.82 -9.71 -3.15
N GLU A 82 10.30 -10.94 -2.99
CA GLU A 82 11.71 -11.28 -3.19
C GLU A 82 12.20 -11.04 -4.62
N SER A 83 11.34 -11.27 -5.61
CA SER A 83 11.67 -11.07 -7.03
C SER A 83 11.64 -9.61 -7.49
N LEU A 84 10.74 -8.77 -6.94
CA LEU A 84 10.48 -7.43 -7.46
C LEU A 84 10.96 -6.30 -6.54
N ASP A 85 11.01 -6.51 -5.23
CA ASP A 85 11.13 -5.43 -4.25
C ASP A 85 12.55 -4.84 -4.15
N LYS A 86 13.55 -5.46 -4.79
CA LYS A 86 14.94 -4.94 -4.79
C LYS A 86 15.05 -3.55 -5.41
N SER A 87 14.29 -3.26 -6.46
CA SER A 87 14.30 -1.94 -7.12
C SER A 87 13.22 -0.99 -6.60
N ILE A 88 12.17 -1.54 -5.97
CA ILE A 88 11.00 -0.77 -5.52
C ILE A 88 11.17 -0.31 -4.08
N ASN A 89 11.76 -1.16 -3.23
CA ASN A 89 11.91 -0.92 -1.79
C ASN A 89 10.58 -0.58 -1.09
N ALA A 90 9.51 -1.30 -1.42
CA ALA A 90 8.20 -1.15 -0.82
C ALA A 90 8.07 -1.86 0.53
N VAL A 91 8.72 -3.02 0.71
CA VAL A 91 8.65 -3.80 1.97
C VAL A 91 9.97 -3.65 2.73
N VAL A 92 10.07 -2.55 3.48
CA VAL A 92 11.30 -2.13 4.19
C VAL A 92 11.62 -2.95 5.44
N VAL A 93 10.62 -3.59 6.04
CA VAL A 93 10.78 -4.53 7.16
C VAL A 93 10.10 -5.84 6.76
N ARG A 94 10.86 -6.94 6.78
CA ARG A 94 10.38 -8.28 6.41
C ARG A 94 10.31 -9.15 7.66
N ASP A 95 9.12 -9.63 7.96
CA ASP A 95 8.88 -10.57 9.05
C ASP A 95 8.11 -11.79 8.56
N PHE A 96 8.74 -12.49 7.62
CA PHE A 96 8.14 -13.62 6.94
C PHE A 96 7.91 -14.81 7.87
N ASP A 97 8.75 -15.00 8.89
CA ASP A 97 8.57 -16.09 9.84
C ASP A 97 7.32 -15.88 10.71
N ARG A 98 7.07 -14.66 11.21
CA ARG A 98 5.82 -14.35 11.92
C ARG A 98 4.61 -14.52 11.01
N ALA A 99 4.71 -14.03 9.77
CA ALA A 99 3.64 -14.20 8.78
C ALA A 99 3.34 -15.68 8.50
N ARG A 100 4.37 -16.53 8.37
CA ARG A 100 4.22 -17.99 8.17
C ARG A 100 3.49 -18.65 9.32
N ARG A 101 3.87 -18.33 10.57
CA ARG A 101 3.18 -18.84 11.76
C ARG A 101 1.70 -18.41 11.78
N ALA A 102 1.41 -17.16 11.43
CA ALA A 102 0.03 -16.66 11.35
C ALA A 102 -0.79 -17.35 10.24
N ALA A 103 -0.18 -17.61 9.08
CA ALA A 103 -0.83 -18.33 7.99
C ALA A 103 -1.17 -19.78 8.38
N ILE A 104 -0.25 -20.50 9.03
CA ILE A 104 -0.50 -21.85 9.55
C ILE A 104 -1.67 -21.84 10.54
N ALA A 105 -1.68 -20.87 11.48
CA ALA A 105 -2.78 -20.74 12.44
C ALA A 105 -4.12 -20.42 11.75
N ALA A 106 -4.10 -19.60 10.70
CA ALA A 106 -5.29 -19.28 9.90
C ALA A 106 -5.83 -20.51 9.15
N ASP A 107 -4.96 -21.32 8.54
CA ASP A 107 -5.36 -22.57 7.90
C ASP A 107 -6.01 -23.54 8.89
N GLN A 108 -5.44 -23.66 10.09
CA GLN A 108 -6.03 -24.47 11.17
C GLN A 108 -7.41 -23.95 11.61
N ALA A 109 -7.57 -22.62 11.74
CA ALA A 109 -8.86 -22.00 12.07
C ALA A 109 -9.90 -22.22 10.97
N LEU A 110 -9.53 -22.03 9.71
CA LEU A 110 -10.38 -22.30 8.55
C LEU A 110 -10.80 -23.77 8.48
N ALA A 111 -9.90 -24.69 8.84
CA ALA A 111 -10.17 -26.12 8.92
C ALA A 111 -11.21 -26.48 10.00
N ARG A 112 -11.21 -25.76 11.14
CA ARG A 112 -12.23 -25.86 12.21
C ARG A 112 -13.57 -25.20 11.85
N GLY A 113 -13.68 -24.55 10.70
CA GLY A 113 -14.90 -23.87 10.27
C GLY A 113 -15.01 -22.41 10.70
N GLU A 114 -13.97 -21.84 11.31
CA GLU A 114 -13.98 -20.42 11.68
C GLU A 114 -14.00 -19.53 10.43
N ARG A 115 -14.73 -18.42 10.52
CA ARG A 115 -14.84 -17.43 9.44
C ARG A 115 -14.71 -16.02 10.04
N ARG A 116 -13.63 -15.32 9.69
CA ARG A 116 -13.45 -13.88 9.96
C ARG A 116 -13.19 -13.19 8.62
N PRO A 117 -13.56 -11.91 8.45
CA PRO A 117 -13.55 -11.25 7.15
C PRO A 117 -12.21 -11.30 6.38
N LEU A 118 -11.08 -11.34 7.09
CA LEU A 118 -9.73 -11.33 6.50
C LEU A 118 -8.87 -12.53 6.95
N LEU A 119 -9.49 -13.59 7.50
CA LEU A 119 -8.75 -14.74 8.03
C LEU A 119 -7.89 -15.40 6.93
N GLY A 120 -6.57 -15.39 7.11
CA GLY A 120 -5.61 -16.02 6.20
C GLY A 120 -5.18 -15.15 5.01
N LEU A 121 -5.70 -13.93 4.88
CA LEU A 121 -5.28 -13.00 3.82
C LEU A 121 -3.93 -12.34 4.18
N PRO A 122 -2.87 -12.49 3.36
CA PRO A 122 -1.61 -11.77 3.57
C PRO A 122 -1.79 -10.26 3.38
N MET A 123 -1.25 -9.46 4.31
CA MET A 123 -1.31 -8.00 4.26
C MET A 123 0.01 -7.38 4.69
N THR A 124 0.34 -6.22 4.12
CA THR A 124 1.43 -5.36 4.58
C THR A 124 0.89 -4.26 5.47
N VAL A 125 1.63 -3.89 6.50
CA VAL A 125 1.36 -2.73 7.36
C VAL A 125 2.38 -1.65 7.05
N LYS A 126 1.93 -0.39 6.92
CA LYS A 126 2.86 0.73 6.78
C LYS A 126 3.71 0.83 8.05
N GLU A 127 5.02 0.86 7.90
CA GLU A 127 5.99 0.79 9.01
C GLU A 127 5.80 1.85 10.11
N SER A 128 5.14 2.98 9.80
CA SER A 128 4.77 4.02 10.76
C SER A 128 3.72 3.58 11.80
N TYR A 129 3.05 2.44 11.60
CA TYR A 129 2.21 1.82 12.61
C TYR A 129 3.03 0.83 13.43
N ASN A 130 2.93 0.92 14.74
CA ASN A 130 3.64 0.03 15.64
C ASN A 130 3.26 -1.42 15.37
N VAL A 131 4.29 -2.26 15.20
CA VAL A 131 4.19 -3.71 15.29
C VAL A 131 5.20 -4.15 16.35
N ALA A 132 4.73 -4.82 17.40
CA ALA A 132 5.51 -5.16 18.58
C ALA A 132 6.81 -5.88 18.20
N GLY A 133 7.92 -5.32 18.68
CA GLY A 133 9.27 -5.82 18.45
C GLY A 133 9.87 -5.52 17.07
N LEU A 134 9.12 -4.96 16.12
CA LEU A 134 9.65 -4.49 14.82
C LEU A 134 10.08 -3.01 14.89
N PRO A 135 10.92 -2.51 13.96
CA PRO A 135 11.22 -1.08 13.89
C PRO A 135 9.99 -0.24 13.55
N THR A 136 9.89 0.93 14.17
CA THR A 136 8.98 2.01 13.76
C THR A 136 9.76 3.33 13.72
N THR A 137 10.05 3.81 12.53
CA THR A 137 11.00 4.89 12.29
C THR A 137 10.33 6.12 11.69
N TRP A 138 9.13 5.95 11.11
CA TRP A 138 8.43 6.99 10.33
C TRP A 138 9.25 7.54 9.15
N GLY A 139 10.34 6.86 8.77
CA GLY A 139 11.32 7.34 7.81
C GLY A 139 12.31 8.38 8.36
N PHE A 140 12.35 8.62 9.68
CA PHE A 140 13.31 9.54 10.30
C PHE A 140 14.57 8.79 10.77
N PRO A 141 15.78 9.19 10.32
CA PRO A 141 17.03 8.54 10.76
C PRO A 141 17.26 8.55 12.27
N ALA A 142 16.79 9.59 12.96
CA ALA A 142 16.88 9.70 14.42
C ALA A 142 16.07 8.62 15.16
N SER A 143 15.07 8.04 14.51
CA SER A 143 14.18 7.03 15.10
C SER A 143 14.61 5.59 14.76
N LYS A 144 15.77 5.37 14.12
CA LYS A 144 16.20 4.06 13.60
C LYS A 144 16.24 2.92 14.64
N ASP A 145 16.44 3.26 15.91
CA ASP A 145 16.57 2.29 17.01
C ASP A 145 15.26 2.12 17.80
N PHE A 146 14.19 2.84 17.44
CA PHE A 146 12.90 2.71 18.13
C PHE A 146 12.20 1.41 17.76
N ARG A 147 11.80 0.67 18.81
CA ARG A 147 11.02 -0.57 18.73
C ARG A 147 9.89 -0.51 19.75
N PRO A 148 8.62 -0.48 19.32
CA PRO A 148 7.49 -0.45 20.24
C PRO A 148 7.32 -1.81 20.94
N ALA A 149 6.88 -1.78 22.18
CA ALA A 149 6.56 -2.97 22.96
C ALA A 149 5.19 -3.56 22.62
N GLU A 150 4.30 -2.76 22.05
CA GLU A 150 2.90 -3.09 21.78
C GLU A 150 2.55 -2.72 20.34
N ASP A 151 1.56 -3.43 19.80
CA ASP A 151 0.99 -3.14 18.48
C ASP A 151 0.16 -1.84 18.52
N ALA A 152 0.04 -1.17 17.37
CA ALA A 152 -0.97 -0.13 17.22
C ALA A 152 -2.38 -0.75 17.21
N VAL A 153 -3.40 0.00 17.65
CA VAL A 153 -4.81 -0.46 17.71
C VAL A 153 -5.33 -1.06 16.39
N VAL A 154 -4.83 -0.60 15.25
CA VAL A 154 -5.23 -1.10 13.92
C VAL A 154 -4.53 -2.41 13.51
N VAL A 155 -3.52 -2.84 14.26
CA VAL A 155 -2.71 -4.05 14.03
C VAL A 155 -3.13 -5.21 14.94
N GLU A 156 -3.63 -4.90 16.14
CA GLU A 156 -4.09 -5.87 17.16
C GLU A 156 -5.17 -6.85 16.66
#